data_AF-A0A523D6V3-F1
#
_entry.id   AF-A0A523D6V3-F1
#
_cell.length_a   1.000
_cell.length_b   1.000
_cell.length_c   1.000
_cell.angle_alpha   90.00
_cell.angle_beta   90.00
_cell.angle_gamma   90.00
#
_symmetry.space_group_name_H-M   'P 1'
#
loop_
_entity.id
_entity.type
_entity.pdbx_description
1 polymer ?
#
loop_
_entity_poly.entity_id
_entity_poly.type
_entity_poly.pdbx_seq_one_letter_code
_entity_poly.pdbx_strand_id
1 'polypeptide(L)'
;MNELSVCVNGRRDLPLRHINLHSPDGFEWGYGGSGPADLALAILVDFLEEDPKKVLGGHGGEKSAAVHAHQRFKDKFIVGLPREHWRLTEDEIKKWYYDVIGALCKDCG
;
A
#
# COMPACT_ATOMS: atom_id res chain seq x y z
N MET A 1 6.22 21.35 3.16
CA MET A 1 5.93 19.99 3.65
C MET A 1 4.44 19.79 3.48
N ASN A 2 4.01 19.18 2.38
CA ASN A 2 2.60 18.91 2.16
C ASN A 2 2.21 17.76 3.09
N GLU A 3 1.37 18.06 4.06
CA GLU A 3 0.86 17.09 5.02
C GLU A 3 -0.05 16.10 4.26
N LEU A 4 0.48 14.92 3.99
CA LEU A 4 -0.27 13.82 3.36
C LEU A 4 -1.12 13.16 4.43
N SER A 5 -2.44 13.37 4.39
CA SER A 5 -3.38 12.71 5.29
C SER A 5 -3.88 11.42 4.65
N VAL A 6 -3.14 10.32 4.84
CA VAL A 6 -3.62 8.99 4.46
C VAL A 6 -4.37 8.39 5.66
N CYS A 7 -5.69 8.25 5.54
CA CYS A 7 -6.53 7.70 6.60
C CYS A 7 -6.69 6.18 6.41
N VAL A 8 -5.69 5.39 6.81
CA VAL A 8 -5.85 3.94 6.92
C VAL A 8 -6.33 3.61 8.34
N ASN A 9 -7.28 2.68 8.50
CA ASN A 9 -7.83 2.26 9.80
C ASN A 9 -8.54 3.36 10.63
N GLY A 10 -8.98 4.45 9.99
CA GLY A 10 -9.56 5.62 10.69
C GLY A 10 -8.57 6.39 11.57
N ARG A 11 -7.29 6.00 11.61
CA ARG A 11 -6.24 6.64 12.39
C ARG A 11 -5.65 7.77 11.55
N ARG A 12 -6.18 8.99 11.71
CA ARG A 12 -5.61 10.20 11.09
C ARG A 12 -4.27 10.62 11.71
N ASP A 13 -3.89 10.00 12.82
CA ASP A 13 -2.95 10.59 13.78
C ASP A 13 -1.61 9.85 13.84
N LEU A 14 -1.47 8.73 13.11
CA LEU A 14 -0.21 8.00 13.02
C LEU A 14 0.38 8.17 11.61
N PRO A 15 1.63 8.64 11.49
CA PRO A 15 2.28 8.75 10.18
C PRO A 15 2.49 7.34 9.60
N LEU A 16 2.12 7.14 8.34
CA LEU A 16 2.44 5.91 7.62
C LEU A 16 3.95 5.67 7.68
N ARG A 17 4.34 4.46 8.09
CA ARG A 17 5.74 4.08 8.16
C ARG A 17 6.26 3.83 6.74
N HIS A 18 7.17 4.67 6.28
CA HIS A 18 7.81 4.45 4.99
C HIS A 18 8.67 3.20 5.02
N ILE A 19 8.34 2.27 4.12
CA ILE A 19 9.11 1.07 3.82
C ILE A 19 9.87 1.38 2.54
N ASN A 20 11.14 1.75 2.69
CA ASN A 20 11.99 2.12 1.57
C ASN A 20 12.38 0.87 0.77
N LEU A 21 11.75 0.72 -0.40
CA LEU A 21 12.06 -0.34 -1.36
C LEU A 21 12.70 0.27 -2.62
N HIS A 22 12.23 1.44 -3.05
CA HIS A 22 12.66 2.08 -4.29
C HIS A 22 12.95 3.58 -4.18
N SER A 23 12.30 4.31 -3.27
CA SER A 23 12.46 5.76 -3.17
C SER A 23 13.16 6.14 -1.87
N PRO A 24 14.40 6.66 -1.91
CA PRO A 24 15.09 7.10 -0.71
C PRO A 24 14.53 8.40 -0.12
N ASP A 25 13.81 9.19 -0.92
CA ASP A 25 13.42 10.55 -0.60
C ASP A 25 12.01 10.68 -0.01
N GLY A 26 11.26 9.58 0.07
CA GLY A 26 9.94 9.52 0.69
C GLY A 26 8.89 8.81 -0.17
N PHE A 27 7.62 9.09 0.10
CA PHE A 27 6.51 8.55 -0.68
C PHE A 27 6.32 9.29 -2.00
N GLU A 28 5.97 8.54 -3.05
CA GLU A 28 5.65 9.07 -4.38
C GLU A 28 4.30 8.54 -4.86
N TRP A 29 3.61 9.29 -5.75
CA TRP A 29 2.32 8.91 -6.34
C TRP A 29 2.02 9.71 -7.62
N GLY A 30 0.94 9.32 -8.32
CA GLY A 30 0.47 10.04 -9.50
C GLY A 30 1.27 9.76 -10.78
N TYR A 31 2.02 8.65 -10.83
CA TYR A 31 2.70 8.17 -12.03
C TYR A 31 3.04 6.67 -11.94
N GLY A 32 3.41 6.04 -13.06
CA GLY A 32 3.60 4.58 -13.20
C GLY A 32 5.00 4.03 -12.86
N GLY A 33 5.82 4.74 -12.09
CA GLY A 33 7.20 4.32 -11.78
C GLY A 33 7.34 3.34 -10.60
N SER A 34 8.59 3.14 -10.16
CA SER A 34 8.92 2.29 -9.01
C SER A 34 8.65 2.97 -7.67
N GLY A 35 8.89 4.28 -7.55
CA GLY A 35 8.69 5.05 -6.31
C GLY A 35 7.28 4.91 -5.69
N PRO A 36 6.20 4.99 -6.49
CA PRO A 36 4.84 4.78 -6.00
C PRO A 36 4.54 3.40 -5.40
N ALA A 37 5.41 2.41 -5.63
CA ALA A 37 5.27 1.10 -5.01
C ALA A 37 5.53 1.14 -3.50
N ASP A 38 6.39 2.04 -3.01
CA ASP A 38 6.69 2.19 -1.59
C ASP A 38 5.47 2.70 -0.82
N LEU A 39 4.73 3.66 -1.40
CA LEU A 39 3.48 4.16 -0.83
C LEU A 39 2.41 3.07 -0.82
N ALA A 40 2.27 2.33 -1.92
CA ALA A 40 1.33 1.21 -2.01
C ALA A 40 1.61 0.15 -0.94
N LEU A 41 2.89 -0.21 -0.75
CA LEU A 41 3.30 -1.20 0.24
C LEU A 41 3.04 -0.69 1.66
N ALA A 42 3.41 0.56 1.98
CA ALA A 42 3.19 1.13 3.31
C ALA A 42 1.71 1.19 3.69
N ILE A 43 0.83 1.56 2.75
CA ILE A 43 -0.63 1.58 2.97
C ILE A 43 -1.15 0.17 3.28
N LEU A 44 -0.74 -0.84 2.51
CA LEU A 44 -1.21 -2.21 2.72
C LEU A 44 -0.65 -2.84 3.98
N VAL A 45 0.59 -2.53 4.37
CA VAL A 45 1.17 -2.99 5.63
C VAL A 45 0.42 -2.42 6.82
N ASP A 46 0.05 -1.13 6.78
CA ASP A 46 -0.79 -0.54 7.82
C ASP A 46 -2.20 -1.14 7.83
N PHE A 47 -2.83 -1.29 6.66
CA PHE A 47 -4.18 -1.86 6.53
C PHE A 47 -4.26 -3.32 7.02
N LEU A 48 -3.26 -4.14 6.71
CA LEU A 48 -3.22 -5.56 7.09
C LEU A 48 -2.59 -5.80 8.48
N GLU A 49 -2.18 -4.72 9.15
CA GLU A 49 -1.47 -4.75 10.45
C GLU A 49 -0.23 -5.68 10.44
N GLU A 50 0.48 -5.73 9.31
CA GLU A 50 1.71 -6.51 9.18
C GLU A 50 2.89 -5.81 9.88
N ASP A 51 3.82 -6.58 10.44
CA ASP A 51 5.04 -6.02 11.04
C ASP A 51 6.01 -5.56 9.91
N PRO A 52 6.28 -4.25 9.76
CA PRO A 52 7.13 -3.73 8.68
C PRO A 52 8.54 -4.35 8.66
N LYS A 53 9.06 -4.80 9.81
CA LYS A 53 10.39 -5.44 9.89
C LYS A 53 10.40 -6.83 9.26
N LYS A 54 9.26 -7.50 9.23
CA LYS A 54 9.08 -8.86 8.66
C LYS A 54 8.69 -8.84 7.19
N VAL A 55 8.14 -7.71 6.72
CA VAL A 55 7.74 -7.51 5.32
C VAL A 55 8.94 -7.58 4.37
N LEU A 56 10.11 -7.05 4.78
CA LEU A 56 11.33 -7.02 3.95
C LEU A 56 12.44 -7.98 4.41
N GLY A 57 12.36 -8.52 5.64
CA GLY A 57 13.47 -9.23 6.28
C GLY A 57 13.34 -10.76 6.23
N GLY A 58 13.87 -11.40 5.19
CA GLY A 58 14.08 -12.85 5.18
C GLY A 58 14.26 -13.41 3.77
N HIS A 59 15.08 -14.45 3.61
CA HIS A 59 15.22 -15.22 2.37
C HIS A 59 13.88 -15.86 1.99
N GLY A 60 13.02 -15.08 1.33
CA GLY A 60 11.63 -15.42 1.03
C GLY A 60 10.68 -14.50 1.79
N GLY A 61 10.24 -13.41 1.14
CA GLY A 61 9.03 -12.66 1.49
C GLY A 61 7.73 -13.49 1.30
N GLU A 62 7.79 -14.80 1.57
CA GLU A 62 6.85 -15.82 1.10
C GLU A 62 5.44 -15.74 1.72
N LYS A 63 5.17 -14.81 2.65
CA LYS A 63 3.85 -14.72 3.32
C LYS A 63 3.32 -13.31 3.57
N SER A 64 3.96 -12.24 3.09
CA SER A 64 3.38 -10.90 3.23
C SER A 64 2.27 -10.71 2.21
N ALA A 65 1.04 -10.60 2.69
CA ALA A 65 -0.10 -10.32 1.84
C ALA A 65 -0.03 -8.88 1.29
N ALA A 66 0.59 -7.96 2.05
CA ALA A 66 0.92 -6.63 1.56
C ALA A 66 1.87 -6.68 0.35
N VAL A 67 2.96 -7.44 0.41
CA VAL A 67 3.90 -7.62 -0.72
C VAL A 67 3.21 -8.30 -1.91
N HIS A 68 2.32 -9.27 -1.69
CA HIS A 68 1.60 -9.89 -2.81
C HIS A 68 0.62 -8.93 -3.50
N ALA A 69 0.04 -7.98 -2.77
CA ALA A 69 -0.99 -7.08 -3.30
C ALA A 69 -0.47 -5.71 -3.78
N HIS A 70 0.70 -5.24 -3.32
CA HIS A 70 1.13 -3.85 -3.50
C HIS A 70 1.25 -3.38 -4.95
N GLN A 71 1.73 -4.21 -5.89
CA GLN A 71 1.84 -3.78 -7.29
C GLN A 71 0.46 -3.53 -7.92
N ARG A 72 -0.52 -4.42 -7.68
CA ARG A 72 -1.89 -4.23 -8.17
C ARG A 72 -2.58 -3.05 -7.50
N PHE A 73 -2.32 -2.87 -6.20
CA PHE A 73 -2.84 -1.72 -5.45
C PHE A 73 -2.28 -0.40 -5.98
N LYS A 74 -0.97 -0.36 -6.25
CA LYS A 74 -0.27 0.78 -6.87
C LYS A 74 -0.95 1.17 -8.18
N ASP A 75 -1.12 0.21 -9.08
CA ASP A 75 -1.71 0.47 -10.40
C ASP A 75 -3.17 0.94 -10.29
N LYS A 76 -3.92 0.38 -9.35
CA LYS A 76 -5.34 0.71 -9.16
C LYS A 76 -5.55 2.10 -8.56
N PHE A 77 -4.79 2.43 -7.52
CA PHE A 77 -5.02 3.63 -6.73
C PHE A 77 -3.91 4.65 -6.93
N ILE A 78 -2.66 4.27 -6.67
CA ILE A 78 -1.55 5.20 -6.46
C ILE A 78 -1.10 5.89 -7.76
N VAL A 79 -1.08 5.19 -8.89
CA VAL A 79 -0.67 5.75 -10.19
C VAL A 79 -1.56 6.90 -10.63
N GLY A 80 -2.86 6.84 -10.31
CA GLY A 80 -3.86 7.83 -10.72
C GLY A 80 -4.15 8.93 -9.70
N LEU A 81 -3.49 8.93 -8.54
CA LEU A 81 -3.76 9.92 -7.50
C LEU A 81 -3.37 11.34 -7.98
N PRO A 82 -4.22 12.36 -7.71
CA PRO A 82 -3.82 13.75 -7.86
C PRO A 82 -2.55 14.07 -7.07
N ARG A 83 -1.67 14.91 -7.62
CA ARG A 83 -0.40 15.27 -6.97
C ARG A 83 -0.55 16.14 -5.73
N GLU A 84 -1.67 16.85 -5.61
CA GLU A 84 -1.89 17.81 -4.53
C GLU A 84 -2.59 17.17 -3.33
N HIS A 85 -3.87 16.84 -3.49
CA HIS A 85 -4.71 16.29 -2.43
C HIS A 85 -5.48 15.09 -2.94
N TRP A 86 -5.52 14.07 -2.10
CA TRP A 86 -6.29 12.88 -2.33
C TRP A 86 -6.69 12.27 -0.98
N ARG A 87 -7.73 11.45 -1.01
CA ARG A 87 -8.17 10.68 0.13
C ARG A 87 -8.42 9.27 -0.35
N LEU A 88 -7.88 8.31 0.40
CA LEU A 88 -8.22 6.91 0.25
C LEU A 88 -8.72 6.43 1.61
N THR A 89 -9.85 5.75 1.61
CA THR A 89 -10.51 5.27 2.83
C THR A 89 -10.27 3.79 3.05
N GLU A 90 -10.34 3.37 4.30
CA GLU A 90 -10.28 1.95 4.66
C GLU A 90 -11.35 1.13 3.92
N ASP A 91 -12.59 1.63 3.80
CA ASP A 91 -13.65 0.92 3.08
C ASP A 91 -13.32 0.69 1.60
N GLU A 92 -12.69 1.66 0.93
CA GLU A 92 -12.23 1.51 -0.46
C GLU A 92 -11.12 0.47 -0.58
N ILE A 93 -10.16 0.49 0.35
CA ILE A 93 -9.06 -0.49 0.40
C ILE A 93 -9.61 -1.89 0.67
N LYS A 94 -10.47 -2.02 1.69
CA LYS A 94 -11.10 -3.26 2.13
C LYS A 94 -11.93 -3.88 1.02
N LYS A 95 -12.80 -3.08 0.39
CA LYS A 95 -13.63 -3.53 -0.74
C LYS A 95 -12.75 -4.06 -1.87
N TRP A 96 -11.76 -3.28 -2.29
CA TRP A 96 -10.84 -3.71 -3.36
C TRP A 96 -10.09 -4.99 -2.97
N TYR A 97 -9.56 -5.07 -1.75
CA TYR A 97 -8.75 -6.19 -1.31
C TYR A 97 -9.54 -7.50 -1.32
N TYR A 98 -10.75 -7.52 -0.76
CA TYR A 98 -11.57 -8.74 -0.76
C TYR A 98 -12.16 -9.08 -2.13
N ASP A 99 -12.56 -8.09 -2.93
CA ASP A 99 -13.13 -8.31 -4.27
C ASP A 99 -12.06 -8.79 -5.27
N VAL A 100 -10.82 -8.29 -5.16
CA VAL A 100 -9.76 -8.56 -6.14
C VAL A 100 -8.77 -9.60 -5.64
N ILE A 101 -8.20 -9.42 -4.45
CA ILE A 101 -7.20 -10.35 -3.90
C ILE A 101 -7.88 -11.58 -3.32
N GLY A 102 -9.02 -11.41 -2.63
CA GLY A 102 -9.81 -12.51 -2.08
C GLY A 102 -10.42 -13.43 -3.15
N ALA A 103 -10.83 -12.89 -4.30
CA ALA A 103 -11.31 -13.68 -5.44
C ALA A 103 -10.21 -14.54 -6.07
N LEU A 104 -8.99 -14.00 -6.20
CA LEU A 104 -7.85 -14.74 -6.76
C LEU A 104 -7.41 -15.95 -5.92
N CYS A 105 -7.73 -15.95 -4.62
CA CYS A 105 -7.49 -17.12 -3.76
C CYS A 105 -8.52 -18.25 -3.99
N LYS A 106 -9.70 -17.94 -4.54
CA LYS A 106 -10.76 -18.93 -4.86
C LYS A 106 -10.56 -19.60 -6.22
N ASP A 107 -9.81 -18.97 -7.11
CA ASP A 107 -9.55 -19.46 -8.47
C ASP A 107 -8.29 -20.35 -8.56
N CYS A 108 -7.65 -20.69 -7.43
CA CYS A 108 -6.57 -21.70 -7.37
C CYS A 108 -7.10 -23.15 -7.28
N GLY A 109 -8.34 -23.40 -7.71
CA GLY A 109 -8.97 -24.73 -7.76
C GLY A 109 -8.65 -25.48 -9.04
#